data_AF-A0A952K5L4-F1
#
_entry.id   AF-A0A952K5L4-F1
#
_cell.length_a   1.000
_cell.length_b   1.000
_cell.length_c   1.000
_cell.angle_alpha   90.00
_cell.angle_beta   90.00
_cell.angle_gamma   90.00
#
_symmetry.space_group_name_H-M   'P 1'
#
loop_
_entity.id
_entity.type
_entity.pdbx_description
1 polymer ?
#
loop_
_entity_poly.entity_id
_entity_poly.type
_entity_poly.pdbx_seq_one_letter_code
_entity_poly.pdbx_strand_id
1 'polypeptide(L)' 'MGQKINPHGFRLGITTDWKSRWYADKQYKDYVKEDVA' A
#
# COMPACT_ATOMS: atom_id res chain seq x y z
N MET A 1 -7.34 -18.83 -18.28
CA MET A 1 -8.42 -18.06 -17.61
C MET A 1 -8.02 -17.89 -16.15
N GLY A 2 -7.48 -16.72 -15.77
CA GLY A 2 -6.92 -16.53 -14.42
C GLY A 2 -5.99 -15.32 -14.25
N GLN A 3 -6.11 -14.28 -15.10
CA GLN A 3 -5.26 -13.09 -15.03
C GLN A 3 -6.10 -11.83 -14.86
N LYS A 4 -6.96 -11.80 -13.83
CA LYS A 4 -7.64 -10.56 -13.44
C LYS A 4 -6.88 -9.91 -12.30
N ILE A 5 -6.30 -8.74 -12.56
CA ILE A 5 -5.61 -7.91 -11.57
C ILE A 5 -6.62 -7.39 -10.54
N ASN A 6 -6.18 -7.25 -9.28
CA ASN A 6 -6.98 -6.62 -8.24
C ASN A 6 -7.33 -5.16 -8.63
N PRO A 7 -8.61 -4.82 -8.81
CA PRO A 7 -9.03 -3.50 -9.26
C PRO A 7 -8.64 -2.35 -8.31
N HIS A 8 -8.42 -2.62 -7.03
CA HIS A 8 -7.93 -1.63 -6.07
C HIS A 8 -6.45 -1.31 -6.29
N GLY A 9 -5.61 -2.34 -6.44
CA GLY A 9 -4.18 -2.15 -6.71
C GLY A 9 -3.93 -1.49 -8.06
N PHE A 10 -4.73 -1.84 -9.08
CA PHE A 10 -4.64 -1.24 -10.40
C PHE A 10 -4.95 0.27 -10.43
N ARG A 11 -5.78 0.75 -9.48
CA ARG A 11 -6.21 2.16 -9.42
C ARG A 11 -5.60 2.93 -8.26
N LEU A 12 -4.64 2.33 -7.55
CA LEU A 12 -3.93 2.99 -6.46
C LEU A 12 -3.07 4.12 -7.04
N GLY A 13 -3.28 5.35 -6.57
CA GLY A 13 -2.63 6.56 -7.08
C GLY A 13 -3.33 7.27 -8.25
N ILE A 14 -4.40 6.70 -8.82
CA ILE A 14 -5.25 7.38 -9.83
C ILE A 14 -6.57 7.82 -9.21
N THR A 15 -7.36 6.84 -8.74
CA THR A 15 -8.67 7.10 -8.11
C THR A 15 -8.76 6.60 -6.68
N THR A 16 -7.83 5.74 -6.26
CA THR A 16 -7.81 5.15 -4.91
C THR A 16 -6.56 5.65 -4.18
N ASP A 17 -6.74 6.18 -2.97
CA ASP A 17 -5.63 6.66 -2.13
C ASP A 17 -4.98 5.51 -1.34
N TRP A 18 -3.82 5.78 -0.76
CA TRP A 18 -3.12 4.84 0.10
C TRP A 18 -3.83 4.76 1.45
N LYS A 19 -3.95 3.55 2.01
CA LYS A 19 -4.54 3.37 3.35
C LYS A 19 -3.64 3.93 4.45
N SER A 20 -2.33 3.78 4.29
CA SER A 20 -1.33 4.26 5.24
C SER A 20 -0.64 5.49 4.64
N ARG A 21 -0.69 6.63 5.35
CA ARG A 21 -0.17 7.94 4.89
C ARG A 21 0.95 8.41 5.80
N TRP A 22 2.15 7.90 5.59
CA TRP A 22 3.36 8.31 6.31
C TRP A 22 4.58 8.20 5.40
N TYR A 23 5.64 8.93 5.72
CA TYR A 23 6.91 8.90 4.98
C TYR A 23 8.05 8.70 5.98
N ALA A 24 8.87 7.67 5.78
CA ALA A 24 10.04 7.42 6.60
C ALA A 24 11.16 6.81 5.76
N ASP A 25 12.36 7.39 5.87
CA ASP A 25 13.51 6.99 5.07
C ASP A 25 14.23 5.78 5.72
N LYS A 26 14.67 5.92 6.98
CA LYS A 26 15.35 4.85 7.73
C LYS A 26 14.43 4.00 8.61
N GLN A 27 13.26 4.50 8.96
CA GLN A 27 12.31 3.88 9.90
C GLN A 27 11.17 3.13 9.20
N TYR A 28 11.23 2.98 7.87
CA TYR A 28 10.19 2.31 7.09
C TYR A 28 9.89 0.90 7.61
N LYS A 29 10.93 0.13 7.97
CA LYS A 29 10.79 -1.24 8.47
C LYS A 29 10.00 -1.31 9.78
N ASP A 30 10.25 -0.37 10.69
CA ASP A 30 9.61 -0.36 12.00
C ASP A 30 8.14 0.05 11.89
N TYR A 31 7.84 1.06 11.06
CA TYR A 31 6.46 1.49 10.81
C TYR A 31 5.63 0.45 10.04
N VAL A 32 6.22 -0.28 9.09
CA VAL A 32 5.51 -1.41 8.46
C VAL A 32 5.22 -2.51 9.46
N LYS A 33 6.13 -2.77 10.41
CA LYS A 33 5.91 -3.80 11.43
C LYS A 33 4.76 -3.42 12.38
N GLU A 34 4.63 -2.15 12.73
CA GLU A 34 3.51 -1.65 13.53
C GLU A 34 2.18 -1.67 12.74
N ASP A 35 2.19 -1.42 11.43
CA ASP A 35 0.98 -1.40 10.59
C ASP A 35 0.42 -2.81 10.27
N VAL A 36 1.24 -3.86 10.45
CA VAL A 36 0.88 -5.27 10.20
C VAL A 36 0.45 -6.02 11.47
N ALA A 37 0.85 -5.53 12.65
CA ALA A 37 0.56 -6.14 13.95
C ALA A 37 -0.85 -5.78 14.46
#